data_AF-A0A1X0IR32-F1
#
_entry.id   AF-A0A1X0IR32-F1
#
_cell.length_a   1.000
_cell.length_b   1.000
_cell.length_c   1.000
_cell.angle_alpha   90.00
_cell.angle_beta   90.00
_cell.angle_gamma   90.00
#
_symmetry.space_group_name_H-M   'P 1'
#
loop_
_entity.id
_entity.type
_entity.pdbx_description
1 polymer ?
#
loop_
_entity_poly.entity_id
_entity_poly.type
_entity_poly.pdbx_seq_one_letter_code
_entity_poly.pdbx_strand_id
1 'polypeptide(L)'
;MRTAAAATAVLAAGVCVAAPAQARPADPGVVSYAVLAKGSVGNIVGAPMTWESVSTDPVQRFWVDLPVCNNWADIGLPEVFNDPDLASFNSAVTQTSATDQNHLVKQAIGVFATADAATRAYHRVVDRTIGCAGQTTAMHLDDGTTQVWSFGGAAPTATDAVWVKQEAETDRRCFTQTRLRENVLLQAKVCQSGNGGPAVNVLAGAMQNTLGL
;
A
#
# COMPACT_ATOMS: atom_id res chain seq x y z
N MET A 1 -62.63 -38.26 38.71
CA MET A 1 -62.72 -37.39 37.52
C MET A 1 -61.95 -36.11 37.79
N ARG A 2 -61.13 -35.67 36.81
CA ARG A 2 -60.38 -34.39 36.71
C ARG A 2 -59.06 -34.34 37.47
N THR A 3 -57.90 -33.99 36.92
CA THR A 3 -57.31 -33.91 35.56
C THR A 3 -55.84 -33.55 35.83
N ALA A 4 -54.89 -34.29 35.27
CA ALA A 4 -53.47 -34.00 35.36
C ALA A 4 -53.11 -32.76 34.51
N ALA A 5 -52.32 -31.84 35.03
CA ALA A 5 -51.73 -30.73 34.27
C ALA A 5 -50.21 -30.86 34.30
N ALA A 6 -49.65 -31.30 33.18
CA ALA A 6 -48.22 -31.31 32.91
C ALA A 6 -47.78 -29.89 32.51
N ALA A 7 -46.77 -29.34 33.19
CA ALA A 7 -46.16 -28.07 32.82
C ALA A 7 -44.93 -28.36 31.93
N THR A 8 -45.08 -28.09 30.64
CA THR A 8 -44.01 -28.14 29.64
C THR A 8 -43.21 -26.84 29.70
N ALA A 9 -41.95 -26.89 30.17
CA ALA A 9 -41.04 -25.76 30.10
C ALA A 9 -40.44 -25.66 28.69
N VAL A 10 -40.77 -24.59 27.96
CA VAL A 10 -40.17 -24.27 26.66
C VAL A 10 -38.86 -23.51 26.91
N LEU A 11 -37.73 -24.15 26.63
CA LEU A 11 -36.41 -23.51 26.54
C LEU A 11 -36.32 -22.77 25.21
N ALA A 12 -36.50 -21.46 25.21
CA ALA A 12 -36.19 -20.60 24.07
C ALA A 12 -34.68 -20.33 24.02
N ALA A 13 -33.95 -21.08 23.19
CA ALA A 13 -32.56 -20.77 22.85
C ALA A 13 -32.54 -19.55 21.92
N GLY A 14 -32.23 -18.37 22.47
CA GLY A 14 -32.00 -17.16 21.70
C GLY A 14 -30.72 -17.28 20.89
N VAL A 15 -30.83 -17.48 19.58
CA VAL A 15 -29.71 -17.35 18.65
C VAL A 15 -29.42 -15.86 18.51
N CYS A 16 -28.37 -15.38 19.17
CA CYS A 16 -27.83 -14.05 18.93
C CYS A 16 -27.25 -14.01 17.51
N VAL A 17 -28.00 -13.45 16.56
CA VAL A 17 -27.47 -13.11 15.24
C VAL A 17 -26.56 -11.91 15.45
N ALA A 18 -25.24 -12.16 15.50
CA ALA A 18 -24.26 -11.07 15.49
C ALA A 18 -24.43 -10.30 14.18
N ALA A 19 -24.83 -9.03 14.27
CA ALA A 19 -24.85 -8.14 13.12
C ALA A 19 -23.43 -8.13 12.50
N PRO A 20 -23.29 -8.17 11.17
CA PRO A 20 -21.97 -8.05 10.55
C PRO A 20 -21.37 -6.72 11.01
N ALA A 21 -20.14 -6.76 11.51
CA ALA A 21 -19.40 -5.56 11.84
C ALA A 21 -19.26 -4.73 10.55
N GLN A 22 -20.01 -3.64 10.44
CA GLN A 22 -19.78 -2.65 9.39
C GLN A 22 -18.40 -2.04 9.64
N ALA A 23 -17.46 -2.30 8.73
CA ALA A 23 -16.19 -1.60 8.69
C ALA A 23 -16.48 -0.10 8.67
N ARG A 24 -15.98 0.63 9.67
CA ARG A 24 -16.12 2.09 9.73
C ARG A 24 -14.99 2.72 8.92
N PRO A 25 -15.23 3.87 8.27
CA PRO A 25 -14.15 4.66 7.67
C PRO A 25 -13.04 4.93 8.69
N ALA A 26 -11.79 4.96 8.23
CA ALA A 26 -10.67 5.31 9.08
C ALA A 26 -10.77 6.79 9.49
N ASP A 27 -10.65 7.07 10.79
CA ASP A 27 -10.66 8.43 11.31
C ASP A 27 -9.42 9.20 10.83
N PRO A 28 -9.53 10.45 10.36
CA PRO A 28 -8.38 11.22 9.86
C PRO A 28 -7.19 11.35 10.82
N GLY A 29 -7.41 11.18 12.13
CA GLY A 29 -6.38 11.25 13.17
C GLY A 29 -5.57 9.97 13.41
N VAL A 30 -5.94 8.81 12.83
CA VAL A 30 -5.22 7.54 13.06
C VAL A 30 -3.87 7.42 12.32
N VAL A 31 -3.51 8.40 11.49
CA VAL A 31 -2.48 8.22 10.44
C VAL A 31 -1.12 8.81 10.79
N SER A 32 -0.94 9.37 11.99
CA SER A 32 0.41 9.76 12.46
C SER A 32 1.36 8.56 12.65
N TYR A 33 0.84 7.33 12.67
CA TYR A 33 1.60 6.08 12.93
C TYR A 33 1.29 4.92 11.96
N ALA A 34 0.60 5.18 10.84
CA ALA A 34 0.09 4.09 10.01
C ALA A 34 1.18 3.37 9.18
N VAL A 35 2.36 3.97 9.03
CA VAL A 35 3.53 3.30 8.46
C VAL A 35 4.31 2.55 9.54
N LEU A 36 4.77 1.35 9.23
CA LEU A 36 5.55 0.55 10.18
C LEU A 36 6.91 1.18 10.42
N ALA A 37 7.34 1.20 11.67
CA ALA A 37 8.69 1.62 12.04
C ALA A 37 9.76 0.68 11.44
N LYS A 38 10.95 1.22 11.18
CA LYS A 38 12.08 0.49 10.56
C LYS A 38 12.40 -0.88 11.16
N GLY A 39 12.23 -1.07 12.47
CA GLY A 39 12.46 -2.36 13.14
C GLY A 39 11.50 -3.45 12.68
N SER A 40 10.19 -3.14 12.60
CA SER A 40 9.19 -4.04 12.04
C SER A 40 9.42 -4.30 10.56
N VAL A 41 9.80 -3.27 9.80
CA VAL A 41 10.16 -3.42 8.38
C VAL A 41 11.35 -4.36 8.21
N GLY A 42 12.42 -4.18 9.00
CA GLY A 42 13.60 -5.04 8.97
C GLY A 42 13.29 -6.51 9.27
N ASN A 43 12.38 -6.77 10.20
CA ASN A 43 11.89 -8.13 10.49
C ASN A 43 11.14 -8.75 9.29
N ILE A 44 10.34 -7.95 8.57
CA ILE A 44 9.57 -8.42 7.41
C ILE A 44 10.49 -8.74 6.23
N VAL A 45 11.46 -7.88 5.94
CA VAL A 45 12.34 -8.06 4.78
C VAL A 45 13.62 -8.84 5.07
N GLY A 46 13.90 -9.15 6.35
CA GLY A 46 15.09 -9.89 6.75
C GLY A 46 16.39 -9.11 6.58
N ALA A 47 16.36 -7.78 6.70
CA ALA A 47 17.51 -6.91 6.48
C ALA A 47 17.69 -5.89 7.62
N PRO A 48 18.94 -5.51 7.97
CA PRO A 48 19.22 -4.58 9.05
C PRO A 48 18.94 -3.13 8.61
N MET A 49 17.68 -2.74 8.71
CA MET A 49 17.21 -1.39 8.38
C MET A 49 17.71 -0.35 9.40
N THR A 50 18.76 0.38 9.06
CA THR A 50 19.39 1.33 10.00
C THR A 50 18.91 2.76 9.83
N TRP A 51 18.47 3.13 8.62
CA TRP A 51 18.05 4.47 8.26
C TRP A 51 16.55 4.53 7.95
N GLU A 52 15.93 5.65 8.31
CA GLU A 52 14.51 5.91 8.08
C GLU A 52 14.28 7.40 7.85
N SER A 53 13.35 7.71 6.96
CA SER A 53 12.83 9.05 6.75
C SER A 53 11.32 8.97 6.57
N VAL A 54 10.60 9.77 7.37
CA VAL A 54 9.14 9.86 7.36
C VAL A 54 8.72 11.19 6.72
N SER A 55 7.64 11.19 5.95
CA SER A 55 7.05 12.38 5.34
C SER A 55 5.53 12.37 5.49
N THR A 56 4.97 13.53 5.85
CA THR A 56 3.53 13.80 5.88
C THR A 56 3.01 14.37 4.58
N ASP A 57 3.89 14.63 3.62
CA ASP A 57 3.55 15.14 2.29
C ASP A 57 3.92 14.11 1.21
N PRO A 58 3.07 13.95 0.17
CA PRO A 58 3.43 13.21 -1.03
C PRO A 58 4.63 13.85 -1.72
N VAL A 59 5.58 13.05 -2.19
CA VAL A 59 6.81 13.55 -2.80
C VAL A 59 7.18 12.77 -4.05
N GLN A 60 7.62 13.49 -5.08
CA GLN A 60 8.23 12.94 -6.28
C GLN A 60 9.58 13.63 -6.47
N ARG A 61 10.64 12.82 -6.59
CA ARG A 61 12.04 13.27 -6.76
C ARG A 61 12.72 12.61 -7.96
N PHE A 62 11.90 12.40 -8.99
CA PHE A 62 12.30 11.79 -10.24
C PHE A 62 11.34 12.20 -11.35
N TRP A 63 11.74 11.94 -12.59
CA TRP A 63 10.85 11.90 -13.75
C TRP A 63 11.20 10.69 -14.64
N VAL A 64 10.29 10.28 -15.51
CA VAL A 64 10.48 9.15 -16.43
C VAL A 64 10.31 9.60 -17.88
N ASP A 65 11.10 9.04 -18.79
CA ASP A 65 11.00 9.33 -20.23
C ASP A 65 9.64 8.95 -20.81
N LEU A 66 9.05 7.84 -20.31
CA LEU A 66 7.75 7.35 -20.72
C LEU A 66 6.68 7.69 -19.65
N PRO A 67 5.86 8.74 -19.84
CA PRO A 67 4.98 9.26 -18.78
C PRO A 67 3.92 8.28 -18.27
N VAL A 68 3.47 7.34 -19.12
CA VAL A 68 2.53 6.28 -18.71
C VAL A 68 3.10 5.37 -17.61
N CYS A 69 4.42 5.36 -17.41
CA CYS A 69 5.07 4.61 -16.34
C CYS A 69 5.34 5.41 -15.05
N ASN A 70 4.97 6.69 -14.97
CA ASN A 70 5.30 7.56 -13.83
C ASN A 70 4.77 6.97 -12.50
N ASN A 71 3.50 6.58 -12.47
CA ASN A 71 2.87 6.04 -11.24
C ASN A 71 3.29 4.61 -10.89
N TRP A 72 4.03 3.92 -11.77
CA TRP A 72 4.68 2.65 -11.45
C TRP A 72 6.16 2.82 -11.06
N ALA A 73 6.75 3.99 -11.31
CA ALA A 73 8.16 4.24 -11.01
C ALA A 73 8.44 4.39 -9.51
N ASP A 74 7.50 4.94 -8.74
CA ASP A 74 7.54 4.97 -7.28
C ASP A 74 6.12 5.09 -6.69
N ILE A 75 6.00 5.02 -5.36
CA ILE A 75 4.76 5.14 -4.61
C ILE A 75 4.72 6.43 -3.78
N GLY A 76 3.55 6.80 -3.25
CA GLY A 76 3.41 8.00 -2.42
C GLY A 76 3.55 9.30 -3.22
N LEU A 77 3.17 9.27 -4.50
CA LEU A 77 3.36 10.39 -5.43
C LEU A 77 2.30 11.47 -5.24
N PRO A 78 2.65 12.75 -5.44
CA PRO A 78 1.69 13.85 -5.51
C PRO A 78 0.57 13.58 -6.51
N GLU A 79 0.90 13.02 -7.67
CA GLU A 79 -0.07 12.68 -8.70
C GLU A 79 -1.16 11.69 -8.20
N VAL A 80 -0.84 10.84 -7.24
CA VAL A 80 -1.77 9.87 -6.65
C VAL A 80 -2.49 10.46 -5.44
N PHE A 81 -1.80 11.19 -4.57
CA PHE A 81 -2.33 11.57 -3.26
C PHE A 81 -2.76 13.04 -3.11
N ASN A 82 -2.35 13.98 -3.98
CA ASN A 82 -2.78 15.38 -3.90
C ASN A 82 -4.23 15.54 -4.39
N ASP A 83 -5.16 15.01 -3.60
CA ASP A 83 -6.60 15.18 -3.75
C ASP A 83 -7.09 16.22 -2.73
N PRO A 84 -8.02 17.13 -3.08
CA PRO A 84 -8.63 18.04 -2.12
C PRO A 84 -9.31 17.32 -0.94
N ASP A 85 -9.76 16.08 -1.16
CA ASP A 85 -10.39 15.24 -0.14
C ASP A 85 -9.37 14.39 0.65
N LEU A 86 -8.06 14.57 0.44
CA LEU A 86 -7.04 13.92 1.27
C LEU A 86 -7.08 14.51 2.68
N ALA A 87 -7.50 13.70 3.65
CA ALA A 87 -7.61 14.13 5.04
C ALA A 87 -6.27 14.01 5.79
N SER A 88 -5.49 12.98 5.46
CA SER A 88 -4.13 12.80 6.00
C SER A 88 -3.30 11.89 5.11
N PHE A 89 -1.99 12.10 5.15
CA PHE A 89 -1.00 11.28 4.45
C PHE A 89 0.18 10.99 5.35
N ASN A 90 0.74 9.79 5.22
CA ASN A 90 1.97 9.41 5.88
C ASN A 90 2.76 8.46 4.97
N SER A 91 4.07 8.66 4.92
CA SER A 91 4.98 7.79 4.18
C SER A 91 6.29 7.62 4.93
N ALA A 92 6.91 6.46 4.72
CA ALA A 92 8.23 6.18 5.25
C ALA A 92 9.09 5.52 4.17
N VAL A 93 10.34 5.97 4.06
CA VAL A 93 11.42 5.26 3.37
C VAL A 93 12.33 4.67 4.44
N THR A 94 12.60 3.37 4.33
CA THR A 94 13.48 2.64 5.24
C THR A 94 14.57 1.96 4.42
N GLN A 95 15.83 2.09 4.85
CA GLN A 95 16.99 1.56 4.15
C GLN A 95 18.02 0.98 5.13
N THR A 96 18.88 0.09 4.63
CA THR A 96 20.06 -0.42 5.36
C THR A 96 21.09 0.67 5.63
N SER A 97 21.16 1.71 4.78
CA SER A 97 21.87 2.97 5.01
C SER A 97 21.23 4.08 4.18
N ALA A 98 21.50 5.36 4.48
CA ALA A 98 20.84 6.51 3.85
C ALA A 98 21.00 6.62 2.32
N THR A 99 21.91 5.85 1.72
CA THR A 99 22.20 5.84 0.28
C THR A 99 22.05 4.47 -0.35
N ASP A 100 21.71 3.43 0.43
CA ASP A 100 21.52 2.07 -0.12
C ASP A 100 20.13 1.95 -0.75
N GLN A 101 20.05 2.25 -2.04
CA GLN A 101 18.84 2.02 -2.83
C GLN A 101 18.67 0.55 -3.26
N ASN A 102 19.63 -0.33 -2.96
CA ASN A 102 19.54 -1.75 -3.26
C ASN A 102 18.76 -2.51 -2.18
N HIS A 103 18.63 -1.97 -0.96
CA HIS A 103 17.76 -2.51 0.08
C HIS A 103 16.87 -1.40 0.64
N LEU A 104 15.77 -1.13 -0.07
CA LEU A 104 14.90 0.00 0.19
C LEU A 104 13.46 -0.48 0.33
N VAL A 105 12.82 -0.09 1.42
CA VAL A 105 11.38 -0.23 1.61
C VAL A 105 10.75 1.14 1.60
N LYS A 106 9.63 1.29 0.91
CA LYS A 106 8.80 2.49 0.99
C LYS A 106 7.38 2.08 1.35
N GLN A 107 6.76 2.88 2.21
CA GLN A 107 5.37 2.76 2.61
C GLN A 107 4.71 4.12 2.37
N ALA A 108 3.48 4.13 1.88
CA ALA A 108 2.67 5.34 1.76
C ALA A 108 1.21 5.00 2.05
N ILE A 109 0.55 5.84 2.84
CA ILE A 109 -0.86 5.68 3.22
C ILE A 109 -1.51 7.05 3.13
N GLY A 110 -2.64 7.11 2.43
CA GLY A 110 -3.54 8.27 2.42
C GLY A 110 -4.91 7.86 2.92
N VAL A 111 -5.43 8.63 3.87
CA VAL A 111 -6.83 8.53 4.32
C VAL A 111 -7.58 9.72 3.74
N PHE A 112 -8.68 9.41 3.06
CA PHE A 112 -9.50 10.37 2.36
C PHE A 112 -10.78 10.64 3.15
N ALA A 113 -11.42 11.78 2.89
CA ALA A 113 -12.69 12.14 3.51
C ALA A 113 -13.81 11.15 3.15
N THR A 114 -13.71 10.47 2.00
CA THR A 114 -14.72 9.54 1.50
C THR A 114 -14.09 8.33 0.79
N ALA A 115 -14.83 7.23 0.68
CA ALA A 115 -14.44 6.07 -0.12
C ALA A 115 -14.33 6.39 -1.62
N ASP A 116 -15.19 7.28 -2.13
CA ASP A 116 -15.13 7.74 -3.52
C ASP A 116 -13.82 8.49 -3.81
N ALA A 117 -13.35 9.33 -2.88
CA ALA A 117 -12.08 10.02 -3.01
C ALA A 117 -10.88 9.06 -3.03
N ALA A 118 -10.88 8.05 -2.16
CA ALA A 118 -9.87 6.98 -2.18
C ALA A 118 -9.93 6.17 -3.49
N THR A 119 -11.13 5.91 -4.00
CA THR A 119 -11.34 5.24 -5.29
C THR A 119 -10.77 6.05 -6.45
N ARG A 120 -11.00 7.38 -6.48
CA ARG A 120 -10.36 8.27 -7.48
C ARG A 120 -8.84 8.21 -7.40
N ALA A 121 -8.26 8.19 -6.19
CA ALA A 121 -6.82 8.05 -6.00
C ALA A 121 -6.30 6.71 -6.53
N TYR A 122 -7.01 5.62 -6.29
CA TYR A 122 -6.70 4.31 -6.85
C TYR A 122 -6.74 4.32 -8.38
N HIS A 123 -7.77 4.93 -8.99
CA HIS A 123 -7.87 5.11 -10.44
C HIS A 123 -6.72 5.90 -11.04
N ARG A 124 -6.16 6.89 -10.32
CA ARG A 124 -4.92 7.57 -10.77
C ARG A 124 -3.73 6.62 -10.87
N VAL A 125 -3.68 5.56 -10.07
CA VAL A 125 -2.67 4.50 -10.21
C VAL A 125 -2.99 3.62 -11.42
N VAL A 126 -4.19 3.06 -11.50
CA VAL A 126 -4.49 1.99 -12.48
C VAL A 126 -4.80 2.51 -13.89
N ASP A 127 -5.53 3.60 -14.03
CA ASP A 127 -5.98 4.08 -15.34
C ASP A 127 -4.84 4.80 -16.08
N ARG A 128 -4.00 5.55 -15.35
CA ARG A 128 -2.87 6.28 -15.94
C ARG A 128 -1.70 5.40 -16.34
N THR A 129 -1.70 4.13 -15.90
CA THR A 129 -0.61 3.18 -16.16
C THR A 129 -1.00 2.10 -17.16
N ILE A 130 -2.18 2.22 -17.79
CA ILE A 130 -2.58 1.39 -18.92
C ILE A 130 -1.54 1.52 -20.03
N GLY A 131 -0.82 0.43 -20.30
CA GLY A 131 0.25 0.37 -21.31
C GLY A 131 1.67 0.47 -20.76
N CYS A 132 1.88 0.64 -19.45
CA CYS A 132 3.22 0.60 -18.86
C CYS A 132 3.80 -0.82 -18.75
N ALA A 133 2.95 -1.84 -18.56
CA ALA A 133 3.40 -3.22 -18.51
C ALA A 133 4.13 -3.62 -19.82
N GLY A 134 5.32 -4.19 -19.68
CA GLY A 134 6.18 -4.57 -20.81
C GLY A 134 7.07 -3.45 -21.35
N GLN A 135 6.98 -2.23 -20.80
CA GLN A 135 7.81 -1.11 -21.22
C GLN A 135 9.16 -1.07 -20.49
N THR A 136 10.17 -0.56 -21.17
CA THR A 136 11.46 -0.19 -20.58
C THR A 136 11.69 1.29 -20.82
N THR A 137 12.00 2.05 -19.78
CA THR A 137 12.19 3.51 -19.86
C THR A 137 13.29 3.97 -18.92
N ALA A 138 13.94 5.09 -19.25
CA ALA A 138 14.79 5.76 -18.29
C ALA A 138 13.96 6.49 -17.22
N MET A 139 14.53 6.56 -16.03
CA MET A 139 14.08 7.30 -14.86
C MET A 139 15.24 8.15 -14.39
N HIS A 140 15.00 9.44 -14.25
CA HIS A 140 16.01 10.42 -13.86
C HIS A 140 15.70 10.90 -12.45
N LEU A 141 16.65 10.71 -11.55
CA LEU A 141 16.57 11.18 -10.17
C LEU A 141 17.00 12.65 -10.08
N ASP A 142 16.54 13.33 -9.04
CA ASP A 142 16.90 14.75 -8.81
C ASP A 142 18.39 14.97 -8.54
N ASP A 143 19.14 13.92 -8.18
CA ASP A 143 20.60 13.96 -8.03
C ASP A 143 21.36 13.85 -9.36
N GLY A 144 20.64 13.79 -10.48
CA GLY A 144 21.20 13.63 -11.83
C GLY A 144 21.42 12.18 -12.27
N THR A 145 21.23 11.20 -11.37
CA THR A 145 21.36 9.78 -11.70
C THR A 145 20.28 9.36 -12.68
N THR A 146 20.66 8.63 -13.73
CA THR A 146 19.73 7.98 -14.65
C THR A 146 19.73 6.47 -14.42
N GLN A 147 18.56 5.89 -14.23
CA GLN A 147 18.34 4.46 -14.08
C GLN A 147 17.41 3.97 -15.19
N VAL A 148 17.67 2.81 -15.77
CA VAL A 148 16.81 2.21 -16.79
C VAL A 148 16.01 1.08 -16.16
N TRP A 149 14.68 1.13 -16.29
CA TRP A 149 13.77 0.19 -15.62
C TRP A 149 12.82 -0.47 -16.62
N SER A 150 12.70 -1.79 -16.52
CA SER A 150 11.67 -2.59 -17.19
C SER A 150 10.51 -2.83 -16.24
N PHE A 151 9.29 -2.57 -16.70
CA PHE A 151 8.07 -2.64 -15.91
C PHE A 151 7.24 -3.87 -16.26
N GLY A 152 6.75 -4.57 -15.25
CA GLY A 152 5.86 -5.72 -15.39
C GLY A 152 4.78 -5.72 -14.33
N GLY A 153 3.60 -6.24 -14.64
CA GLY A 153 2.49 -6.29 -13.70
C GLY A 153 1.32 -7.07 -14.28
N ALA A 154 0.43 -7.52 -13.39
CA ALA A 154 -0.82 -8.13 -13.79
C ALA A 154 -1.89 -7.03 -13.98
N ALA A 155 -3.00 -7.38 -14.62
CA ALA A 155 -4.17 -6.51 -14.62
C ALA A 155 -4.61 -6.24 -13.17
N PRO A 156 -4.89 -4.98 -12.80
CA PRO A 156 -5.39 -4.65 -11.46
C PRO A 156 -6.79 -5.24 -11.24
N THR A 157 -7.14 -5.47 -9.97
CA THR A 157 -8.52 -5.77 -9.57
C THR A 157 -9.28 -4.45 -9.31
N ALA A 158 -10.49 -4.54 -8.76
CA ALA A 158 -11.22 -3.34 -8.33
C ALA A 158 -10.54 -2.62 -7.15
N THR A 159 -9.70 -3.31 -6.37
CA THR A 159 -9.18 -2.81 -5.09
C THR A 159 -7.68 -3.04 -4.89
N ASP A 160 -7.01 -3.78 -5.76
CA ASP A 160 -5.62 -4.17 -5.59
C ASP A 160 -4.86 -4.09 -6.91
N ALA A 161 -3.69 -3.46 -6.88
CA ALA A 161 -2.79 -3.37 -8.04
C ALA A 161 -1.40 -3.82 -7.62
N VAL A 162 -0.77 -4.65 -8.44
CA VAL A 162 0.57 -5.19 -8.18
C VAL A 162 1.44 -5.05 -9.41
N TRP A 163 2.67 -4.58 -9.21
CA TRP A 163 3.64 -4.46 -10.28
C TRP A 163 5.06 -4.64 -9.74
N VAL A 164 5.98 -4.87 -10.65
CA VAL A 164 7.41 -4.94 -10.42
C VAL A 164 8.11 -4.06 -11.43
N LYS A 165 9.16 -3.37 -10.99
CA LYS A 165 10.16 -2.82 -11.90
C LYS A 165 11.50 -3.49 -11.65
N GLN A 166 12.20 -3.82 -12.73
CA GLN A 166 13.55 -4.41 -12.70
C GLN A 166 14.53 -3.45 -13.36
N GLU A 167 15.63 -3.17 -12.69
CA GLU A 167 16.67 -2.30 -13.23
C GLU A 167 17.50 -3.05 -14.27
N ALA A 168 17.87 -2.35 -15.35
CA ALA A 168 18.74 -2.92 -16.37
C ALA A 168 20.11 -3.26 -15.80
N GLU A 169 20.70 -4.36 -16.25
CA GLU A 169 22.06 -4.79 -15.92
C GLU A 169 22.29 -5.13 -14.42
N THR A 170 21.25 -5.14 -13.60
CA THR A 170 21.31 -5.55 -12.19
C THR A 170 20.25 -6.60 -11.88
N ASP A 171 20.37 -7.27 -10.74
CA ASP A 171 19.28 -8.11 -10.19
C ASP A 171 18.35 -7.32 -9.25
N ARG A 172 18.50 -5.99 -9.19
CA ARG A 172 17.66 -5.15 -8.34
C ARG A 172 16.26 -5.07 -8.92
N ARG A 173 15.27 -5.41 -8.07
CA ARG A 173 13.85 -5.34 -8.41
C ARG A 173 13.09 -4.67 -7.30
N CYS A 174 12.13 -3.84 -7.67
CA CYS A 174 11.20 -3.22 -6.74
C CYS A 174 9.81 -3.80 -6.98
N PHE A 175 9.32 -4.57 -6.01
CA PHE A 175 7.96 -5.10 -5.99
C PHE A 175 7.06 -4.12 -5.29
N THR A 176 5.88 -3.87 -5.86
CA THR A 176 4.92 -2.92 -5.30
C THR A 176 3.53 -3.53 -5.21
N GLN A 177 2.84 -3.21 -4.13
CA GLN A 177 1.42 -3.49 -3.95
C GLN A 177 0.71 -2.21 -3.55
N THR A 178 -0.40 -1.93 -4.22
CA THR A 178 -1.38 -0.90 -3.85
C THR A 178 -2.67 -1.58 -3.45
N ARG A 179 -3.27 -1.17 -2.32
CA ARG A 179 -4.54 -1.70 -1.84
C ARG A 179 -5.47 -0.55 -1.45
N LEU A 180 -6.68 -0.55 -2.01
CA LEU A 180 -7.79 0.32 -1.64
C LEU A 180 -8.65 -0.39 -0.59
N ARG A 181 -8.86 0.23 0.56
CA ARG A 181 -9.76 -0.27 1.62
C ARG A 181 -10.59 0.89 2.16
N GLU A 182 -11.88 0.87 1.90
CA GLU A 182 -12.80 1.96 2.26
C GLU A 182 -12.29 3.34 1.78
N ASN A 183 -12.07 4.27 2.70
CA ASN A 183 -11.52 5.60 2.45
C ASN A 183 -9.98 5.64 2.52
N VAL A 184 -9.29 4.51 2.43
CA VAL A 184 -7.83 4.41 2.56
C VAL A 184 -7.20 3.84 1.30
N LEU A 185 -6.15 4.51 0.82
CA LEU A 185 -5.24 3.97 -0.19
C LEU A 185 -3.87 3.73 0.46
N LEU A 186 -3.39 2.49 0.43
CA LEU A 186 -2.05 2.14 0.89
C LEU A 186 -1.20 1.63 -0.27
N GLN A 187 0.08 1.95 -0.22
CA GLN A 187 1.09 1.49 -1.15
C GLN A 187 2.31 1.01 -0.38
N ALA A 188 2.79 -0.18 -0.73
CA ALA A 188 3.98 -0.80 -0.17
C ALA A 188 4.94 -1.12 -1.31
N LYS A 189 6.22 -0.78 -1.15
CA LYS A 189 7.28 -1.09 -2.12
C LYS A 189 8.47 -1.71 -1.41
N VAL A 190 9.00 -2.80 -1.95
CA VAL A 190 10.23 -3.44 -1.49
C VAL A 190 11.18 -3.59 -2.66
N CYS A 191 12.33 -2.92 -2.57
CA CYS A 191 13.44 -2.98 -3.50
C CYS A 191 14.56 -3.82 -2.91
N GLN A 192 14.91 -4.92 -3.58
CA GLN A 192 16.03 -5.79 -3.22
C GLN A 192 16.54 -6.56 -4.44
N SER A 193 17.72 -7.17 -4.32
CA SER A 193 18.14 -8.20 -5.27
C SER A 193 17.21 -9.41 -5.18
N GLY A 194 16.88 -10.01 -6.32
CA GLY A 194 16.02 -11.19 -6.39
C GLY A 194 14.53 -10.90 -6.17
N ASN A 195 13.85 -11.79 -5.45
CA ASN A 195 12.38 -11.76 -5.32
C ASN A 195 11.92 -11.15 -3.97
N GLY A 196 11.46 -9.90 -4.00
CA GLY A 196 10.81 -9.21 -2.88
C GLY A 196 9.28 -9.37 -2.81
N GLY A 197 8.68 -10.14 -3.71
CA GLY A 197 7.23 -10.36 -3.80
C GLY A 197 6.58 -10.82 -2.47
N PRO A 198 7.11 -11.85 -1.79
CA PRO A 198 6.56 -12.28 -0.50
C PRO A 198 6.64 -11.19 0.58
N ALA A 199 7.77 -10.48 0.64
CA ALA A 199 8.00 -9.46 1.65
C ALA A 199 7.07 -8.24 1.46
N VAL A 200 6.86 -7.77 0.22
CA VAL A 200 5.92 -6.67 -0.03
C VAL A 200 4.47 -7.07 0.29
N ASN A 201 4.12 -8.34 0.09
CA ASN A 201 2.79 -8.84 0.43
C ASN A 201 2.53 -8.86 1.95
N VAL A 202 3.52 -9.30 2.72
CA VAL A 202 3.48 -9.26 4.20
C VAL A 202 3.46 -7.82 4.68
N LEU A 203 4.28 -6.93 4.09
CA LEU A 203 4.33 -5.52 4.41
C LEU A 203 2.96 -4.84 4.21
N ALA A 204 2.36 -5.00 3.03
CA ALA A 204 1.05 -4.44 2.74
C ALA A 204 -0.05 -4.99 3.66
N GLY A 205 0.02 -6.27 4.04
CA GLY A 205 -0.89 -6.85 5.03
C GLY A 205 -0.69 -6.27 6.43
N ALA A 206 0.55 -6.09 6.86
CA ALA A 206 0.85 -5.48 8.15
C ALA A 206 0.40 -4.00 8.21
N MET A 207 0.56 -3.25 7.13
CA MET A 207 0.03 -1.88 6.99
C MET A 207 -1.50 -1.81 7.03
N GLN A 208 -2.21 -2.85 6.58
CA GLN A 208 -3.67 -2.92 6.72
C GLN A 208 -4.08 -3.19 8.15
N ASN A 209 -3.40 -4.15 8.80
CA ASN A 209 -3.70 -4.53 10.17
C ASN A 209 -3.50 -3.37 11.17
N THR A 210 -2.56 -2.46 10.92
CA THR A 210 -2.38 -1.26 11.77
C THR A 210 -3.57 -0.30 11.71
N LEU A 211 -4.37 -0.36 10.65
CA LEU A 211 -5.57 0.46 10.47
C LEU A 211 -6.83 -0.18 11.08
N GLY A 212 -6.75 -1.43 11.55
CA GLY A 212 -7.91 -2.18 12.04
C GLY A 212 -8.90 -2.57 10.94
N LEU A 213 -8.42 -2.69 9.69
CA LEU A 213 -9.18 -3.03 8.47
C LEU A 213 -8.92 -4.47 8.01
#